data_AF-A0AAN4U2J6-F1
#
_entry.id   AF-A0AAN4U2J6-F1
#
_cell.length_a   1.000
_cell.length_b   1.000
_cell.length_c   1.000
_cell.angle_alpha   90.00
_cell.angle_beta   90.00
_cell.angle_gamma   90.00
#
_symmetry.space_group_name_H-M   'P 1'
#
loop_
_entity.id
_entity.type
_entity.pdbx_description
1 polymer ?
#
loop_
_entity_poly.entity_id
_entity_poly.type
_entity_poly.pdbx_seq_one_letter_code
_entity_poly.pdbx_strand_id
1 'polypeptide(L)'
;MQAPLATLLENPDWTDIACHFLPDMPRDFQFRADPFGVWHEGRLHVFVEIYDYRNRIGEIEVLIYDKEYQLLSQQIVLREPWHLSYPQIIEAEGAFWMLPEAHRSGTQTLYRAKRFPDQWEPVCQIDLGGEVAVDATLCFHDDLWWMIYTPVEAAKKAPSRLHVAHAKSLTGPWTRHGQNPIRLDPSSARAGGTPVMIDGKLMLPVQDCAHTYGGAIRPLWFDVLTTERVVTRSGPALPIPSVCAPYDEGMHTLSAAGDVTLFDIKRTVLSPHGLMIEAGRELRKLRKRVGLA
;
A
#
# COMPACT_ATOMS: atom_id res chain seq x y z
N MET A 1 -4.33 6.23 -13.79
CA MET A 1 -4.61 5.67 -15.13
C MET A 1 -6.10 5.56 -15.35
N GLN A 2 -6.63 6.03 -16.48
CA GLN A 2 -8.07 5.95 -16.80
C GLN A 2 -8.48 4.58 -17.35
N ALA A 3 -8.32 3.54 -16.54
CA ALA A 3 -8.86 2.22 -16.82
C ALA A 3 -9.04 1.44 -15.50
N PRO A 4 -10.06 0.57 -15.40
CA PRO A 4 -10.20 -0.36 -14.28
C PRO A 4 -8.98 -1.29 -14.18
N LEU A 5 -8.63 -1.69 -12.96
CA LEU A 5 -7.45 -2.54 -12.71
C LEU A 5 -7.54 -3.88 -13.44
N ALA A 6 -8.72 -4.49 -13.50
CA ALA A 6 -8.92 -5.75 -14.24
C ALA A 6 -8.55 -5.62 -15.72
N THR A 7 -8.97 -4.52 -16.37
CA THR A 7 -8.65 -4.22 -17.78
C THR A 7 -7.14 -4.08 -17.99
N LEU A 8 -6.44 -3.42 -17.07
CA LEU A 8 -4.99 -3.26 -17.14
C LEU A 8 -4.21 -4.57 -16.98
N LEU A 9 -4.79 -5.54 -16.27
CA LEU A 9 -4.17 -6.84 -16.03
C LEU A 9 -4.41 -7.83 -17.18
N GLU A 10 -5.54 -7.70 -17.89
CA GLU A 10 -5.82 -8.44 -19.11
C GLU A 10 -4.92 -8.00 -20.27
N ASN A 11 -4.62 -6.69 -20.35
CA ASN A 11 -3.71 -6.14 -21.35
C ASN A 11 -2.63 -5.25 -20.69
N PRO A 12 -1.43 -5.80 -20.41
CA PRO A 12 -0.37 -5.08 -19.72
C PRO A 12 0.36 -4.05 -20.60
N ASP A 13 -0.11 -3.75 -21.81
CA ASP A 13 0.34 -2.59 -22.58
C ASP A 13 -0.55 -1.38 -22.26
N TRP A 14 -0.03 -0.46 -21.45
CA TRP A 14 -0.77 0.71 -20.99
C TRP A 14 -0.45 1.99 -21.81
N THR A 15 0.25 1.86 -22.93
CA THR A 15 0.80 3.00 -23.69
C THR A 15 -0.28 3.96 -24.19
N ASP A 16 -1.44 3.44 -24.60
CA ASP A 16 -2.55 4.23 -25.15
C ASP A 16 -3.58 4.67 -24.09
N ILE A 17 -3.32 4.39 -22.81
CA ILE A 17 -4.26 4.69 -21.72
C ILE A 17 -3.89 6.03 -21.10
N ALA A 18 -4.89 6.92 -20.96
CA ALA A 18 -4.69 8.23 -20.38
C ALA A 18 -4.13 8.12 -18.94
N CYS A 19 -2.94 8.70 -18.73
CA CYS A 19 -2.27 8.76 -17.44
C CYS A 19 -2.31 10.19 -16.88
N HIS A 20 -2.65 10.32 -15.59
CA HIS A 20 -2.72 11.59 -14.88
C HIS A 20 -1.75 11.52 -13.71
N PHE A 21 -0.87 12.51 -13.62
CA PHE A 21 0.06 12.63 -12.51
C PHE A 21 -0.56 13.42 -11.36
N LEU A 22 -0.25 13.02 -10.13
CA LEU A 22 -0.55 13.86 -8.97
C LEU A 22 0.26 15.17 -9.08
N PRO A 23 -0.20 16.26 -8.44
CA PRO A 23 0.55 17.50 -8.40
C PRO A 23 1.95 17.32 -7.83
N ASP A 24 2.89 18.14 -8.31
CA ASP A 24 4.24 18.18 -7.76
C ASP A 24 4.22 18.46 -6.24
N MET A 25 5.25 17.95 -5.56
CA MET A 25 5.40 18.19 -4.14
C MET A 25 5.67 19.67 -3.86
N PRO A 26 4.96 20.29 -2.90
CA PRO A 26 5.15 21.72 -2.60
C PRO A 26 6.49 22.01 -1.90
N ARG A 27 7.19 20.97 -1.42
CA ARG A 27 8.47 21.07 -0.72
C ARG A 27 9.43 20.02 -1.23
N ASP A 28 10.70 20.39 -1.32
CA ASP A 28 11.78 19.44 -1.57
C ASP A 28 11.84 18.37 -0.47
N PHE A 29 12.42 17.22 -0.84
CA PHE A 29 12.63 16.07 0.05
C PHE A 29 11.33 15.46 0.58
N GLN A 30 10.26 15.60 -0.18
CA GLN A 30 9.02 14.87 0.05
C GLN A 30 8.67 14.02 -1.16
N PHE A 31 7.92 12.94 -0.93
CA PHE A 31 7.30 12.16 -1.99
C PHE A 31 5.91 11.70 -1.55
N ARG A 32 5.10 11.33 -2.54
CA ARG A 32 3.86 10.57 -2.34
C ARG A 32 4.04 9.15 -2.85
N ALA A 33 3.50 8.19 -2.13
CA ALA A 33 3.53 6.77 -2.47
C ALA A 33 2.26 6.07 -2.00
N ASP A 34 2.13 4.79 -2.33
CA ASP A 34 1.03 3.93 -1.88
C ASP A 34 -0.37 4.51 -2.12
N PRO A 35 -0.75 4.86 -3.37
CA PRO A 35 -2.06 5.41 -3.60
C PRO A 35 -3.16 4.35 -3.47
N PHE A 36 -4.19 4.68 -2.70
CA PHE A 36 -5.47 3.98 -2.61
C PHE A 36 -6.59 4.96 -2.86
N GLY A 37 -7.69 4.54 -3.46
CA GLY A 37 -8.76 5.50 -3.73
C GLY A 37 -10.13 4.90 -3.89
N VAL A 38 -11.11 5.78 -3.78
CA VAL A 38 -12.53 5.45 -3.84
C VAL A 38 -13.31 6.60 -4.45
N TRP A 39 -14.30 6.25 -5.28
CA TRP A 39 -15.29 7.20 -5.75
C TRP A 39 -16.40 7.34 -4.72
N HIS A 40 -16.67 8.57 -4.28
CA HIS A 40 -17.74 8.86 -3.35
C HIS A 40 -18.38 10.21 -3.71
N GLU A 41 -19.71 10.25 -3.79
CA GLU A 41 -20.47 11.46 -4.16
C GLU A 41 -19.97 12.14 -5.45
N GLY A 42 -19.61 11.34 -6.46
CA GLY A 42 -19.13 11.83 -7.76
C GLY A 42 -17.72 12.43 -7.76
N ARG A 43 -16.94 12.19 -6.69
CA ARG A 43 -15.55 12.64 -6.55
C ARG A 43 -14.62 11.46 -6.30
N LEU A 44 -13.43 11.52 -6.88
CA LEU A 44 -12.37 10.56 -6.62
C LEU A 44 -11.55 11.04 -5.43
N HIS A 45 -11.48 10.21 -4.39
CA HIS A 45 -10.67 10.45 -3.20
C HIS A 45 -9.44 9.55 -3.27
N VAL A 46 -8.24 10.13 -3.34
CA VAL A 46 -6.97 9.42 -3.42
C VAL A 46 -6.19 9.64 -2.13
N PHE A 47 -6.05 8.58 -1.35
CA PHE A 47 -5.26 8.55 -0.12
C PHE A 47 -3.85 8.04 -0.44
N VAL A 48 -2.84 8.72 0.07
CA VAL A 48 -1.42 8.42 -0.17
C VAL A 48 -0.63 8.52 1.12
N GLU A 49 0.48 7.79 1.19
CA GLU A 49 1.58 8.19 2.05
C GLU A 49 2.14 9.51 1.54
N ILE A 50 2.32 10.49 2.43
CA ILE A 50 3.22 11.62 2.21
C ILE A 50 4.40 11.51 3.16
N TYR A 51 5.58 11.30 2.58
CA TYR A 51 6.82 11.12 3.34
C TYR A 51 7.69 12.36 3.28
N ASP A 52 8.36 12.67 4.39
CA ASP A 52 9.37 13.74 4.44
C ASP A 52 10.74 13.18 4.89
N TYR A 53 11.75 13.23 4.02
CA TYR A 53 13.09 12.70 4.34
C TYR A 53 13.78 13.39 5.52
N ARG A 54 13.33 14.59 5.91
CA ARG A 54 13.93 15.37 7.00
C ARG A 54 13.53 14.81 8.37
N ASN A 55 12.26 14.39 8.53
CA ASN A 55 11.74 13.82 9.77
C ASN A 55 11.58 12.28 9.72
N ARG A 56 11.52 11.70 8.52
CA ARG A 56 11.38 10.26 8.23
C ARG A 56 10.08 9.64 8.73
N ILE A 57 9.02 10.45 8.71
CA ILE A 57 7.68 10.06 9.07
C ILE A 57 6.81 10.19 7.82
N GLY A 58 6.01 9.15 7.59
CA GLY A 58 4.94 9.14 6.59
C GLY A 58 3.66 9.50 7.31
N GLU A 59 2.89 10.40 6.73
CA GLU A 59 1.53 10.76 7.16
C GLU A 59 0.56 10.35 6.05
N ILE A 60 -0.75 10.28 6.33
CA ILE A 60 -1.74 10.00 5.29
C ILE A 60 -2.35 11.32 4.80
N GLU A 61 -2.18 11.59 3.50
CA GLU A 61 -2.81 12.70 2.80
C GLU A 61 -3.97 12.18 1.96
N VAL A 62 -5.04 12.98 1.82
CA VAL A 62 -6.07 12.77 0.80
C VAL A 62 -5.99 13.88 -0.24
N LEU A 63 -6.08 13.50 -1.51
CA LEU A 63 -6.29 14.38 -2.67
C LEU A 63 -7.67 14.09 -3.24
N ILE A 64 -8.48 15.12 -3.46
CA ILE A 64 -9.86 15.00 -3.94
C ILE A 64 -9.96 15.59 -5.33
N TYR A 65 -10.49 14.81 -6.26
CA TYR A 65 -10.65 15.17 -7.67
C TYR A 65 -12.12 15.15 -8.07
N ASP A 66 -12.47 15.99 -9.05
CA ASP A 66 -13.74 15.84 -9.77
C ASP A 66 -13.68 14.70 -10.81
N LYS A 67 -14.77 14.51 -11.56
CA LYS A 67 -14.90 13.48 -12.60
C LYS A 67 -14.02 13.75 -13.84
N GLU A 68 -13.53 14.98 -14.00
CA GLU A 68 -12.57 15.39 -15.02
C GLU A 68 -11.11 15.30 -14.52
N TYR A 69 -10.88 14.71 -13.34
CA TYR A 69 -9.58 14.55 -12.69
C TYR A 69 -8.90 15.89 -12.36
N GLN A 70 -9.67 16.96 -12.18
CA GLN A 70 -9.15 18.23 -11.66
C GLN A 70 -9.08 18.19 -10.13
N LEU A 71 -7.94 18.58 -9.58
CA LEU A 71 -7.75 18.62 -8.13
C LEU A 71 -8.63 19.72 -7.51
N LEU A 72 -9.50 19.32 -6.59
CA LEU A 72 -10.38 20.21 -5.84
C LEU A 72 -9.76 20.63 -4.50
N SER A 73 -9.14 19.69 -3.79
CA SER A 73 -8.52 19.93 -2.49
C SER A 73 -7.54 18.83 -2.12
N GLN A 74 -6.60 19.12 -1.22
CA GLN A 74 -5.73 18.13 -0.58
C GLN A 74 -5.49 18.49 0.88
N GLN A 75 -5.37 17.50 1.75
CA GLN A 75 -5.07 17.70 3.17
C GLN A 75 -4.57 16.43 3.86
N ILE A 76 -3.82 16.62 4.95
CA ILE A 76 -3.43 15.52 5.85
C ILE A 76 -4.63 15.10 6.69
N VAL A 77 -4.95 13.80 6.68
CA VAL A 77 -6.13 13.22 7.35
C VAL A 77 -5.78 12.28 8.49
N LEU A 78 -4.55 11.77 8.54
CA LEU A 78 -4.06 10.94 9.64
C LEU A 78 -2.59 11.22 9.92
N ARG A 79 -2.28 11.51 11.19
CA ARG A 79 -0.94 11.72 11.72
C ARG A 79 -0.78 10.95 13.00
N GLU A 80 0.36 10.30 13.15
CA GLU A 80 0.73 9.58 14.36
C GLU A 80 2.19 9.86 14.73
N PRO A 81 2.62 9.57 15.98
CA PRO A 81 4.03 9.66 16.38
C PRO A 81 4.96 8.66 15.65
N TRP A 82 4.39 7.72 14.90
CA TRP A 82 5.08 6.72 14.09
C TRP A 82 4.80 6.94 12.59
N HIS A 83 5.55 6.22 11.75
CA HIS A 83 5.39 6.28 10.30
C HIS A 83 4.13 5.51 9.88
N LEU A 84 3.34 6.12 8.99
CA LEU A 84 2.18 5.55 8.34
C LEU A 84 2.42 5.51 6.83
N SER A 85 2.04 4.41 6.19
CA SER A 85 2.03 4.24 4.74
C SER A 85 0.90 3.29 4.32
N TYR A 86 0.82 2.90 3.05
CA TYR A 86 -0.14 1.90 2.55
C TYR A 86 -1.59 2.07 3.08
N PRO A 87 -2.24 3.24 2.90
CA PRO A 87 -3.53 3.56 3.52
C PRO A 87 -4.70 2.89 2.80
N GLN A 88 -4.82 1.57 2.91
CA GLN A 88 -5.91 0.84 2.25
C GLN A 88 -7.28 1.37 2.73
N ILE A 89 -8.12 1.80 1.79
CA ILE A 89 -9.51 2.23 2.04
C ILE A 89 -10.46 1.08 1.73
N ILE A 90 -11.40 0.82 2.64
CA ILE A 90 -12.39 -0.25 2.50
C ILE A 90 -13.78 0.35 2.78
N GLU A 91 -14.71 0.14 1.85
CA GLU A 91 -16.13 0.43 2.08
C GLU A 91 -16.81 -0.86 2.54
N ALA A 92 -17.30 -0.87 3.78
CA ALA A 92 -17.87 -2.06 4.39
C ALA A 92 -18.73 -1.71 5.61
N GLU A 93 -19.75 -2.54 5.86
CA GLU A 93 -20.61 -2.40 7.04
C GLU A 93 -21.25 -0.99 7.14
N GLY A 94 -21.52 -0.35 5.99
CA GLY A 94 -22.09 1.00 5.91
C GLY A 94 -21.14 2.14 6.32
N ALA A 95 -19.83 1.90 6.32
CA ALA A 95 -18.81 2.90 6.67
C ALA A 95 -17.57 2.79 5.78
N PHE A 96 -16.75 3.85 5.82
CA PHE A 96 -15.39 3.81 5.31
C PHE A 96 -14.41 3.46 6.42
N TRP A 97 -13.50 2.57 6.09
CA TRP A 97 -12.42 2.10 6.95
C TRP A 97 -11.08 2.38 6.29
N MET A 98 -10.05 2.58 7.12
CA MET A 98 -8.68 2.75 6.67
C MET A 98 -7.78 1.80 7.46
N LEU A 99 -6.96 1.04 6.75
CA LEU A 99 -5.94 0.17 7.32
C LEU A 99 -4.54 0.59 6.81
N PRO A 100 -3.89 1.56 7.47
CA PRO A 100 -2.54 1.96 7.10
C PRO A 100 -1.49 0.96 7.61
N GLU A 101 -0.39 0.78 6.89
CA GLU A 101 0.82 0.13 7.41
C GLU A 101 1.39 0.99 8.56
N ALA A 102 1.56 0.38 9.74
CA ALA A 102 1.99 1.07 10.94
C ALA A 102 2.89 0.19 11.84
N HIS A 103 3.72 -0.69 11.28
CA HIS A 103 4.51 -1.69 12.00
C HIS A 103 5.38 -1.10 13.12
N ARG A 104 5.81 0.16 12.98
CA ARG A 104 6.59 0.87 14.01
C ARG A 104 5.78 1.22 15.27
N SER A 105 4.46 1.17 15.21
CA SER A 105 3.58 1.26 16.39
C SER A 105 3.62 -0.02 17.23
N GLY A 106 4.08 -1.15 16.65
CA GLY A 106 4.06 -2.47 17.27
C GLY A 106 2.73 -3.22 17.12
N THR A 107 1.74 -2.64 16.43
CA THR A 107 0.45 -3.27 16.16
C THR A 107 -0.11 -2.83 14.80
N GLN A 108 -1.22 -3.43 14.38
CA GLN A 108 -1.96 -3.05 13.19
C GLN A 108 -3.31 -2.45 13.63
N THR A 109 -3.50 -1.15 13.43
CA THR A 109 -4.72 -0.44 13.85
C THR A 109 -5.66 -0.24 12.68
N LEU A 110 -6.91 -0.65 12.83
CA LEU A 110 -8.01 -0.34 11.91
C LEU A 110 -8.70 0.96 12.35
N TYR A 111 -8.84 1.89 11.41
CA TYR A 111 -9.51 3.16 11.61
C TYR A 111 -10.86 3.16 10.89
N ARG A 112 -11.83 3.89 11.44
CA ARG A 112 -13.12 4.17 10.82
C ARG A 112 -13.26 5.66 10.56
N ALA A 113 -13.86 6.02 9.44
CA ALA A 113 -14.23 7.40 9.19
C ALA A 113 -15.36 7.81 10.14
N LYS A 114 -15.05 8.73 11.06
CA LYS A 114 -16.06 9.48 11.83
C LYS A 114 -16.79 10.48 10.93
N ARG A 115 -16.03 11.08 10.00
CA ARG A 115 -16.52 11.85 8.87
C ARG A 115 -15.59 11.58 7.70
N PHE A 116 -16.14 11.02 6.63
CA PHE A 116 -15.36 10.80 5.42
C PHE A 116 -15.22 12.12 4.63
N PRO A 117 -14.06 12.42 4.03
CA PRO A 117 -12.81 11.65 3.99
C PRO A 117 -11.78 12.01 5.08
N ASP A 118 -12.10 12.94 5.98
CA ASP A 118 -11.08 13.73 6.69
C ASP A 118 -10.97 13.54 8.20
N GLN A 119 -11.90 12.81 8.82
CA GLN A 119 -11.83 12.48 10.25
C GLN A 119 -11.90 10.98 10.46
N TRP A 120 -10.80 10.44 10.97
CA TRP A 120 -10.61 9.02 11.24
C TRP A 120 -10.45 8.80 12.74
N GLU A 121 -11.04 7.73 13.26
CA GLU A 121 -10.88 7.30 14.65
C GLU A 121 -10.39 5.85 14.70
N PRO A 122 -9.43 5.52 15.59
CA PRO A 122 -8.98 4.14 15.77
C PRO A 122 -10.10 3.33 16.42
N VAL A 123 -10.44 2.18 15.81
CA VAL A 123 -11.53 1.32 16.29
C VAL A 123 -11.03 0.01 16.88
N CYS A 124 -10.02 -0.60 16.26
CA CYS A 124 -9.56 -1.93 16.64
C CYS A 124 -8.06 -2.08 16.41
N GLN A 125 -7.36 -2.67 17.38
CA GLN A 125 -6.04 -3.25 17.16
C GLN A 125 -6.20 -4.71 16.75
N ILE A 126 -5.69 -5.06 15.57
CA ILE A 126 -5.79 -6.39 15.01
C ILE A 126 -4.77 -7.28 15.70
N ASP A 127 -5.26 -8.29 16.43
CA ASP A 127 -4.42 -9.31 17.05
C ASP A 127 -4.18 -10.46 16.08
N LEU A 128 -2.91 -10.68 15.72
CA LEU A 128 -2.44 -11.79 14.90
C LEU A 128 -1.61 -12.80 15.71
N GLY A 129 -1.83 -12.87 17.04
CA GLY A 129 -1.14 -13.80 17.93
C GLY A 129 0.34 -13.47 18.08
N GLY A 130 0.66 -12.18 18.24
CA GLY A 130 2.02 -11.67 18.42
C GLY A 130 2.78 -11.32 17.13
N GLU A 131 2.22 -11.59 15.94
CA GLU A 131 2.76 -11.08 14.68
C GLU A 131 2.34 -9.63 14.44
N VAL A 132 3.27 -8.83 13.91
CA VAL A 132 2.98 -7.49 13.38
C VAL A 132 3.00 -7.57 11.87
N ALA A 133 1.94 -7.07 11.24
CA ALA A 133 1.79 -7.07 9.79
C ALA A 133 2.51 -5.88 9.14
N VAL A 134 3.03 -6.11 7.95
CA VAL A 134 3.54 -5.10 7.02
C VAL A 134 2.72 -5.22 5.74
N ASP A 135 2.31 -4.08 5.21
CA ASP A 135 1.44 -3.91 4.03
C ASP A 135 0.20 -4.83 4.10
N ALA A 136 -0.45 -4.82 5.27
CA ALA A 136 -1.65 -5.62 5.49
C ALA A 136 -2.75 -5.18 4.50
N THR A 137 -3.31 -6.14 3.78
CA THR A 137 -4.34 -5.90 2.77
C THR A 137 -5.57 -6.75 3.07
N LEU A 138 -6.71 -6.09 3.23
CA LEU A 138 -8.00 -6.71 3.46
C LEU A 138 -8.79 -6.93 2.18
N CYS A 139 -9.53 -8.03 2.10
CA CYS A 139 -10.58 -8.23 1.11
C CYS A 139 -11.69 -9.12 1.67
N PHE A 140 -12.87 -9.00 1.09
CA PHE A 140 -14.00 -9.88 1.41
C PHE A 140 -14.16 -10.91 0.29
N HIS A 141 -14.14 -12.19 0.64
CA HIS A 141 -14.23 -13.29 -0.31
C HIS A 141 -14.82 -14.52 0.38
N ASP A 142 -15.81 -15.15 -0.26
CA ASP A 142 -16.52 -16.34 0.22
C ASP A 142 -17.00 -16.21 1.67
N ASP A 143 -17.78 -15.15 1.93
CA ASP A 143 -18.38 -14.81 3.23
C ASP A 143 -17.41 -14.57 4.39
N LEU A 144 -16.12 -14.37 4.08
CA LEU A 144 -15.07 -14.09 5.05
C LEU A 144 -14.28 -12.84 4.68
N TRP A 145 -13.85 -12.13 5.71
CA TRP A 145 -12.77 -11.18 5.60
C TRP A 145 -11.45 -11.93 5.59
N TRP A 146 -10.61 -11.62 4.62
CA TRP A 146 -9.25 -12.11 4.49
C TRP A 146 -8.27 -10.96 4.68
N MET A 147 -7.19 -11.22 5.43
CA MET A 147 -6.04 -10.35 5.53
C MET A 147 -4.84 -11.04 4.92
N ILE A 148 -4.21 -10.41 3.95
CA ILE A 148 -2.98 -10.86 3.31
C ILE A 148 -1.86 -9.90 3.73
N TYR A 149 -0.77 -10.42 4.28
CA TYR A 149 0.26 -9.58 4.89
C TYR A 149 1.65 -10.23 4.90
N THR A 150 2.69 -9.40 5.03
CA THR A 150 4.05 -9.85 5.33
C THR A 150 4.32 -9.70 6.82
N PRO A 151 4.75 -10.73 7.56
CA PRO A 151 5.18 -10.56 8.95
C PRO A 151 6.41 -9.65 9.03
N VAL A 152 6.45 -8.73 10.01
CA VAL A 152 7.53 -7.75 10.17
C VAL A 152 8.93 -8.37 10.24
N GLU A 153 9.05 -9.59 10.79
CA GLU A 153 10.32 -10.33 10.83
C GLU A 153 10.83 -10.70 9.44
N ALA A 154 9.93 -11.07 8.54
CA ALA A 154 10.23 -11.39 7.14
C ALA A 154 10.48 -10.14 6.30
N ALA A 155 9.91 -8.99 6.66
CA ALA A 155 10.07 -7.73 5.93
C ALA A 155 11.48 -7.11 6.05
N LYS A 156 12.29 -7.50 7.05
CA LYS A 156 13.57 -6.83 7.38
C LYS A 156 14.72 -7.10 6.40
N LYS A 157 14.70 -8.19 5.61
CA LYS A 157 15.83 -8.60 4.74
C LYS A 157 15.36 -9.30 3.46
N ALA A 158 14.63 -8.55 2.64
CA ALA A 158 13.82 -9.01 1.51
C ALA A 158 12.55 -9.75 1.99
N PRO A 159 11.34 -9.15 1.79
CA PRO A 159 10.09 -9.72 2.26
C PRO A 159 9.85 -11.06 1.60
N SER A 160 10.16 -12.13 2.32
CA SER A 160 10.19 -13.48 1.74
C SER A 160 9.01 -14.34 2.15
N ARG A 161 8.09 -13.84 2.99
CA ARG A 161 6.97 -14.62 3.52
C ARG A 161 5.65 -13.88 3.37
N LEU A 162 4.68 -14.51 2.74
CA LEU A 162 3.29 -14.04 2.72
C LEU A 162 2.45 -14.91 3.63
N HIS A 163 1.75 -14.28 4.56
CA HIS A 163 0.81 -14.91 5.47
C HIS A 163 -0.61 -14.47 5.10
N VAL A 164 -1.58 -15.30 5.49
CA VAL A 164 -2.99 -14.94 5.46
C VAL A 164 -3.67 -15.24 6.78
N ALA A 165 -4.67 -14.42 7.11
CA ALA A 165 -5.57 -14.62 8.22
C ALA A 165 -7.00 -14.37 7.75
N HIS A 166 -7.99 -14.90 8.47
CA HIS A 166 -9.40 -14.70 8.15
C HIS A 166 -10.24 -14.39 9.38
N ALA A 167 -11.36 -13.70 9.16
CA ALA A 167 -12.32 -13.32 10.19
C ALA A 167 -13.74 -13.22 9.61
N LYS A 168 -14.75 -13.25 10.49
CA LYS A 168 -16.15 -13.00 10.10
C LYS A 168 -16.52 -11.51 10.04
N SER A 169 -15.72 -10.66 10.67
CA SER A 169 -15.89 -9.21 10.71
C SER A 169 -14.53 -8.53 10.58
N LEU A 170 -14.51 -7.30 10.07
CA LEU A 170 -13.31 -6.47 9.95
C LEU A 170 -12.54 -6.33 11.28
N THR A 171 -13.27 -6.25 12.40
CA THR A 171 -12.67 -6.10 13.74
C THR A 171 -12.22 -7.42 14.36
N GLY A 172 -12.29 -8.53 13.61
CA GLY A 172 -11.92 -9.85 14.10
C GLY A 172 -13.04 -10.58 14.86
N PRO A 173 -12.69 -11.59 15.68
CA PRO A 173 -11.32 -12.09 15.91
C PRO A 173 -10.70 -12.65 14.63
N TRP A 174 -9.41 -12.38 14.46
CA TRP A 174 -8.64 -12.85 13.30
C TRP A 174 -7.96 -14.19 13.59
N THR A 175 -8.11 -15.14 12.67
CA THR A 175 -7.50 -16.47 12.76
C THR A 175 -6.44 -16.60 11.67
N ARG A 176 -5.18 -16.81 12.06
CA ARG A 176 -4.10 -17.10 11.10
C ARG A 176 -4.34 -18.45 10.43
N HIS A 177 -4.07 -18.52 9.14
CA HIS A 177 -4.25 -19.73 8.36
C HIS A 177 -3.18 -20.79 8.71
N GLY A 178 -3.59 -22.06 8.79
CA GLY A 178 -2.70 -23.17 9.20
C GLY A 178 -1.56 -23.47 8.23
N GLN A 179 -1.66 -23.01 6.98
CA GLN A 179 -0.60 -23.13 5.96
C GLN A 179 0.36 -21.94 5.91
N ASN A 180 0.30 -20.99 6.86
CA ASN A 180 1.26 -19.89 6.89
C ASN A 180 2.70 -20.41 7.10
N PRO A 181 3.70 -19.90 6.35
CA PRO A 181 3.57 -18.97 5.23
C PRO A 181 3.00 -19.63 3.97
N ILE A 182 1.99 -19.00 3.35
CA ILE A 182 1.38 -19.49 2.09
C ILE A 182 2.27 -19.27 0.87
N ARG A 183 3.32 -18.45 1.02
CA ARG A 183 4.29 -18.16 -0.04
C ARG A 183 5.66 -17.82 0.54
N LEU A 184 6.70 -18.32 -0.12
CA LEU A 184 8.10 -18.08 0.20
C LEU A 184 8.88 -17.56 -1.01
N ASP A 185 8.69 -16.28 -1.36
CA ASP A 185 9.27 -15.71 -2.59
C ASP A 185 9.38 -14.17 -2.51
N PRO A 186 10.60 -13.58 -2.49
CA PRO A 186 10.78 -12.13 -2.39
C PRO A 186 10.23 -11.34 -3.58
N SER A 187 9.93 -11.99 -4.71
CA SER A 187 9.32 -11.34 -5.85
C SER A 187 7.80 -11.15 -5.74
N SER A 188 7.18 -11.70 -4.68
CA SER A 188 5.72 -11.83 -4.63
C SER A 188 5.15 -12.11 -3.24
N ALA A 189 5.91 -11.79 -2.18
CA ALA A 189 5.52 -12.04 -0.79
C ALA A 189 5.27 -10.77 0.03
N ARG A 190 5.02 -9.63 -0.65
CA ARG A 190 4.60 -8.37 -0.05
C ARG A 190 3.47 -7.77 -0.87
N ALA A 191 2.38 -7.38 -0.22
CA ALA A 191 1.25 -6.79 -0.92
C ALA A 191 1.65 -5.43 -1.54
N GLY A 192 1.03 -5.09 -2.65
CA GLY A 192 1.35 -3.91 -3.44
C GLY A 192 0.10 -3.29 -4.05
N GLY A 193 -1.02 -3.29 -3.33
CA GLY A 193 -2.24 -2.58 -3.71
C GLY A 193 -3.53 -3.36 -3.47
N THR A 194 -4.52 -3.14 -4.33
CA THR A 194 -5.90 -3.58 -4.09
C THR A 194 -6.18 -4.96 -4.71
N PRO A 195 -6.71 -5.93 -3.95
CA PRO A 195 -7.18 -7.19 -4.49
C PRO A 195 -8.40 -6.98 -5.39
N VAL A 196 -8.46 -7.68 -6.52
CA VAL A 196 -9.61 -7.65 -7.43
C VAL A 196 -10.01 -9.05 -7.87
N MET A 197 -11.30 -9.23 -8.15
CA MET A 197 -11.82 -10.46 -8.76
C MET A 197 -11.75 -10.36 -10.27
N ILE A 198 -11.09 -11.33 -10.91
CA ILE A 198 -11.00 -11.44 -12.37
C ILE A 198 -11.33 -12.88 -12.72
N ASP A 199 -12.35 -13.09 -13.58
CA ASP A 199 -12.86 -14.41 -13.97
C ASP A 199 -13.12 -15.36 -12.78
N GLY A 200 -13.68 -14.81 -11.69
CA GLY A 200 -14.01 -15.57 -10.49
C GLY A 200 -12.81 -15.94 -9.61
N LYS A 201 -11.61 -15.43 -9.88
CA LYS A 201 -10.41 -15.63 -9.06
C LYS A 201 -9.94 -14.33 -8.42
N LEU A 202 -9.52 -14.41 -7.16
CA LEU A 202 -8.88 -13.29 -6.49
C LEU A 202 -7.45 -13.11 -7.01
N MET A 203 -7.14 -11.89 -7.41
CA MET A 203 -5.81 -11.44 -7.80
C MET A 203 -5.37 -10.35 -6.83
N LEU A 204 -4.17 -10.45 -6.28
CA LEU A 204 -3.54 -9.42 -5.46
C LEU A 204 -2.30 -8.89 -6.19
N PRO A 205 -2.19 -7.57 -6.40
CA PRO A 205 -0.93 -6.94 -6.76
C PRO A 205 0.10 -7.15 -5.63
N VAL A 206 1.28 -7.67 -5.96
CA VAL A 206 2.38 -7.89 -5.01
C VAL A 206 3.66 -7.26 -5.52
N GLN A 207 4.47 -6.76 -4.59
CA GLN A 207 5.77 -6.15 -4.90
C GLN A 207 6.79 -7.21 -5.28
N ASP A 208 7.50 -6.97 -6.38
CA ASP A 208 8.73 -7.65 -6.71
C ASP A 208 9.91 -6.98 -5.98
N CYS A 209 10.32 -7.59 -4.87
CA CYS A 209 11.45 -7.15 -4.06
C CYS A 209 12.72 -7.99 -4.29
N ALA A 210 12.80 -8.77 -5.37
CA ALA A 210 13.93 -9.69 -5.59
C ALA A 210 15.29 -8.98 -5.76
N HIS A 211 15.28 -7.77 -6.34
CA HIS A 211 16.50 -6.98 -6.60
C HIS A 211 16.58 -5.70 -5.78
N THR A 212 15.46 -4.98 -5.65
CA THR A 212 15.35 -3.74 -4.89
C THR A 212 13.96 -3.65 -4.27
N TYR A 213 13.81 -2.90 -3.19
CA TYR A 213 12.50 -2.65 -2.58
C TYR A 213 11.56 -2.02 -3.61
N GLY A 214 10.39 -2.63 -3.86
CA GLY A 214 9.43 -2.09 -4.81
C GLY A 214 9.99 -1.98 -6.23
N GLY A 215 10.65 -3.03 -6.72
CA GLY A 215 11.26 -3.03 -8.04
C GLY A 215 10.23 -3.11 -9.16
N ALA A 216 9.14 -3.84 -8.95
CA ALA A 216 7.99 -3.92 -9.85
C ALA A 216 6.74 -4.39 -9.09
N ILE A 217 5.61 -4.45 -9.78
CA ILE A 217 4.41 -5.17 -9.34
C ILE A 217 4.25 -6.45 -10.17
N ARG A 218 3.82 -7.53 -9.53
CA ARG A 218 3.38 -8.78 -10.17
C ARG A 218 1.94 -9.07 -9.74
N PRO A 219 1.11 -9.70 -10.58
CA PRO A 219 -0.17 -10.22 -10.14
C PRO A 219 0.05 -11.56 -9.41
N LEU A 220 -0.48 -11.69 -8.20
CA LEU A 220 -0.55 -12.95 -7.46
C LEU A 220 -1.98 -13.49 -7.48
N TRP A 221 -2.17 -14.60 -8.19
CA TRP A 221 -3.45 -15.28 -8.30
C TRP A 221 -3.64 -16.26 -7.15
N PHE A 222 -4.81 -16.20 -6.51
CA PHE A 222 -5.25 -17.22 -5.56
C PHE A 222 -6.11 -18.25 -6.33
N ASP A 223 -5.47 -19.35 -6.74
CA ASP A 223 -6.17 -20.45 -7.40
C ASP A 223 -7.06 -21.23 -6.42
N VAL A 224 -6.72 -21.20 -5.13
CA VAL A 224 -7.56 -21.67 -4.01
C VAL A 224 -7.38 -20.70 -2.84
N LEU A 225 -8.47 -20.22 -2.25
CA LEU A 225 -8.48 -19.43 -1.01
C LEU A 225 -9.63 -19.91 -0.12
N THR A 226 -9.33 -20.80 0.81
CA THR A 226 -10.27 -21.38 1.77
C THR A 226 -9.61 -21.45 3.14
N THR A 227 -10.37 -21.71 4.21
CA THR A 227 -9.83 -21.80 5.58
C THR A 227 -8.93 -23.02 5.81
N GLU A 228 -8.98 -24.01 4.91
CA GLU A 228 -8.20 -25.24 4.98
C GLU A 228 -7.04 -25.25 3.99
N ARG A 229 -7.16 -24.52 2.88
CA ARG A 229 -6.22 -24.58 1.76
C ARG A 229 -6.09 -23.26 1.03
N VAL A 230 -4.84 -22.89 0.76
CA VAL A 230 -4.44 -21.76 -0.06
C VAL A 230 -3.45 -22.23 -1.12
N VAL A 231 -3.69 -21.86 -2.37
CA VAL A 231 -2.79 -22.13 -3.50
C VAL A 231 -2.62 -20.85 -4.29
N THR A 232 -1.37 -20.41 -4.44
CA THR A 232 -1.06 -19.16 -5.15
C THR A 232 -0.17 -19.38 -6.37
N ARG A 233 -0.34 -18.53 -7.38
CA ARG A 233 0.45 -18.51 -8.61
C ARG A 233 0.79 -17.08 -8.98
N SER A 234 2.07 -16.74 -9.05
CA SER A 234 2.53 -15.42 -9.49
C SER A 234 2.57 -15.34 -11.00
N GLY A 235 2.18 -14.19 -11.56
CA GLY A 235 2.41 -13.83 -12.94
C GLY A 235 3.74 -13.10 -13.17
N PRO A 236 3.99 -12.65 -14.41
CA PRO A 236 5.15 -11.81 -14.74
C PRO A 236 5.04 -10.43 -14.10
N ALA A 237 6.17 -9.73 -13.99
CA ALA A 237 6.17 -8.32 -13.61
C ALA A 237 5.45 -7.47 -14.66
N LEU A 238 4.65 -6.52 -14.18
CA LEU A 238 3.96 -5.55 -15.00
C LEU A 238 4.95 -4.47 -15.46
N PRO A 239 4.87 -4.04 -16.73
CA PRO A 239 5.76 -2.99 -17.23
C PRO A 239 5.37 -1.63 -16.63
N ILE A 240 6.36 -0.74 -16.54
CA ILE A 240 6.10 0.69 -16.31
C ILE A 240 5.91 1.34 -17.69
N PRO A 241 4.81 2.06 -17.95
CA PRO A 241 4.55 2.67 -19.25
C PRO A 241 5.60 3.72 -19.61
N SER A 242 5.91 3.88 -20.89
CA SER A 242 6.88 4.88 -21.35
C SER A 242 6.47 6.33 -21.02
N VAL A 243 5.17 6.61 -20.92
CA VAL A 243 4.64 7.92 -20.49
C VAL A 243 5.07 8.28 -19.06
N CYS A 244 5.47 7.30 -18.26
CA CYS A 244 5.99 7.50 -16.91
C CYS A 244 7.46 7.94 -16.88
N ALA A 245 8.18 7.95 -18.00
CA ALA A 245 9.56 8.42 -18.05
C ALA A 245 9.65 9.87 -17.53
N PRO A 246 10.65 10.20 -16.70
CA PRO A 246 11.84 9.41 -16.36
C PRO A 246 11.71 8.56 -15.08
N TYR A 247 10.51 8.24 -14.63
CA TYR A 247 10.26 7.42 -13.43
C TYR A 247 10.06 5.95 -13.79
N ASP A 248 11.17 5.23 -13.99
CA ASP A 248 11.21 3.86 -14.49
C ASP A 248 11.99 2.89 -13.58
N GLU A 249 12.41 3.33 -12.39
CA GLU A 249 13.23 2.52 -11.48
C GLU A 249 12.41 1.56 -10.59
N GLY A 250 11.09 1.69 -10.61
CA GLY A 250 10.16 0.72 -10.01
C GLY A 250 8.77 1.29 -9.71
N MET A 251 7.88 0.38 -9.34
CA MET A 251 6.47 0.59 -9.01
C MET A 251 6.16 -0.37 -7.87
N HIS A 252 5.52 0.08 -6.79
CA HIS A 252 5.30 -0.75 -5.61
C HIS A 252 3.88 -0.72 -5.05
N THR A 253 3.03 0.17 -5.57
CA THR A 253 1.60 0.08 -5.35
C THR A 253 0.81 0.19 -6.65
N LEU A 254 -0.20 -0.66 -6.80
CA LEU A 254 -1.16 -0.73 -7.90
C LEU A 254 -2.57 -1.01 -7.32
N SER A 255 -3.41 0.00 -7.27
CA SER A 255 -4.68 -0.02 -6.55
C SER A 255 -5.87 0.31 -7.46
N ALA A 256 -6.97 -0.42 -7.28
CA ALA A 256 -8.22 -0.17 -7.99
C ALA A 256 -8.96 0.99 -7.33
N ALA A 257 -9.59 1.83 -8.14
CA ALA A 257 -10.51 2.88 -7.70
C ALA A 257 -11.63 3.06 -8.73
N GLY A 258 -12.51 2.06 -8.84
CA GLY A 258 -13.61 2.06 -9.82
C GLY A 258 -13.10 1.97 -11.27
N ASP A 259 -13.39 3.01 -12.05
CA ASP A 259 -13.01 3.13 -13.47
C ASP A 259 -11.55 3.58 -13.68
N VAL A 260 -10.83 3.89 -12.61
CA VAL A 260 -9.41 4.23 -12.66
C VAL A 260 -8.56 3.28 -11.83
N THR A 261 -7.29 3.22 -12.21
CA THR A 261 -6.25 2.52 -11.46
C THR A 261 -5.20 3.53 -11.02
N LEU A 262 -4.86 3.45 -9.75
CA LEU A 262 -3.84 4.27 -9.11
C LEU A 262 -2.56 3.46 -8.98
N PHE A 263 -1.42 4.08 -9.22
CA PHE A 263 -0.13 3.43 -9.04
C PHE A 263 0.93 4.47 -8.73
N ASP A 264 2.03 4.04 -8.12
CA ASP A 264 3.21 4.86 -7.94
C ASP A 264 4.36 4.41 -8.83
N ILE A 265 5.32 5.30 -9.00
CA ILE A 265 6.54 5.09 -9.77
C ILE A 265 7.66 5.82 -9.06
N LYS A 266 8.87 5.26 -9.11
CA LYS A 266 10.03 5.86 -8.44
C LYS A 266 11.16 6.16 -9.41
N ARG A 267 11.93 7.18 -9.03
CA ARG A 267 13.22 7.54 -9.59
C ARG A 267 14.13 7.98 -8.45
N THR A 268 15.36 7.49 -8.41
CA THR A 268 16.34 7.87 -7.40
C THR A 268 17.10 9.10 -7.89
N VAL A 269 16.94 10.21 -7.17
CA VAL A 269 17.70 11.43 -7.44
C VAL A 269 18.75 11.62 -6.35
N LEU A 270 20.02 11.47 -6.72
CA LEU A 270 21.14 11.82 -5.85
C LEU A 270 21.36 13.32 -5.90
N SER A 271 21.25 14.01 -4.75
CA SER A 271 21.54 15.44 -4.64
C SER A 271 22.53 15.72 -3.50
N PRO A 272 23.42 16.73 -3.64
CA PRO A 272 24.35 17.11 -2.57
C PRO A 272 23.63 17.47 -1.26
N HIS A 273 22.48 18.14 -1.36
CA HIS A 273 21.67 18.49 -0.20
C HIS A 273 21.02 17.25 0.44
N GLY A 274 20.57 16.27 -0.34
CA GLY A 274 20.11 14.98 0.16
C GLY A 274 21.19 14.23 0.94
N LEU A 275 22.42 14.21 0.42
CA LEU A 275 23.58 13.64 1.10
C LEU A 275 23.92 14.38 2.40
N MET A 276 23.80 15.72 2.43
CA MET A 276 23.98 16.51 3.66
C MET A 276 22.94 16.17 4.74
N ILE A 277 21.67 16.01 4.37
CA ILE A 277 20.60 15.55 5.29
C ILE A 277 20.98 14.19 5.88
N GLU A 278 21.49 13.28 5.05
CA GLU A 278 21.91 11.95 5.48
C GLU A 278 23.15 11.97 6.39
N ALA A 279 24.16 12.77 6.06
CA ALA A 279 25.36 12.93 6.88
C ALA A 279 25.02 13.55 8.25
N GLY A 280 24.23 14.62 8.28
CA GLY A 280 23.76 15.25 9.52
C GLY A 280 22.90 14.31 10.39
N ARG A 281 22.25 13.31 9.78
CA ARG A 281 21.53 12.23 10.50
C ARG A 281 22.51 11.24 11.12
N GLU A 282 23.49 10.74 10.38
CA GLU A 282 24.46 9.78 10.92
C GLU A 282 25.25 10.39 12.09
N LEU A 283 25.60 11.67 12.00
CA LEU A 283 26.18 12.44 13.11
C LEU A 283 25.26 12.48 14.34
N ARG A 284 23.95 12.72 14.17
CA ARG A 284 22.97 12.71 15.28
C ARG A 284 22.80 11.33 15.91
N LYS A 285 22.75 10.26 15.10
CA LYS A 285 22.71 8.88 15.61
C LYS A 285 23.96 8.54 16.41
N LEU A 286 25.13 8.94 15.91
CA LEU A 286 26.40 8.73 16.59
C LEU A 286 26.42 9.47 17.93
N ARG A 287 26.01 10.74 17.97
CA ARG A 287 25.90 11.53 19.20
C ARG A 287 24.99 10.88 20.26
N LYS A 288 23.81 10.39 19.85
CA LYS A 288 22.91 9.64 20.74
C LYS A 288 23.53 8.35 21.27
N ARG A 289 24.26 7.60 20.43
CA ARG A 289 24.94 6.36 20.84
C ARG A 289 26.10 6.59 21.80
N VAL A 290 26.76 7.75 21.71
CA VAL A 290 27.94 8.10 22.51
C VAL A 290 27.57 8.94 23.75
N GLY A 291 26.27 9.14 24.03
CA GLY A 291 25.82 9.86 25.23
C GLY A 291 26.15 11.36 25.24
N LEU A 292 26.39 11.94 24.06
CA LEU A 292 26.72 13.36 23.86
C LEU A 292 25.47 14.20 23.55
N ALA A 293 24.30 13.78 24.05
CA ALA A 293 23.01 14.42 23.81
C ALA A 293 22.50 15.11 25.08
#